data_AF-A0A9W7DBR5-F1
#
_entry.id   AF-A0A9W7DBR5-F1
#
_cell.length_a   1.000
_cell.length_b   1.000
_cell.length_c   1.000
_cell.angle_alpha   90.00
_cell.angle_beta   90.00
_cell.angle_gamma   90.00
#
_symmetry.space_group_name_H-M   'P 1'
#
loop_
_entity.id
_entity.type
_entity.pdbx_description
1 polymer ?
#
loop_
_entity_poly.entity_id
_entity_poly.type
_entity_poly.pdbx_seq_one_letter_code
_entity_poly.pdbx_strand_id
1 'polypeptide(L)'
;MLRVRGKNNLCADDGGGRSNGATKFVDMTCDPNSPNQIFTYDMQTHQFKSVNKPGLCMDDGGGWNAGETAAHLWECDPNNQNQWFTLDKNNMLRNPVKPNLCFDDGGGMNPGETRYWLWSCDDSNPNQHFEIIAPSSLPAPQPDTNDLLSSGQPVMLRVRGKNSLCADDGGGRSNGATKFVDMTCDPNSPNQIFTYDMQTHQFKSVNKPGLLVHSGQEQHASQPSEAELMLR
;
A
#
# COMPACT_ATOMS: atom_id res chain seq x y z
N MET A 1 -7.81 3.52 6.12
CA MET A 1 -6.86 4.61 5.80
C MET A 1 -7.66 5.83 5.38
N LEU A 2 -7.14 7.03 5.58
CA LEU A 2 -7.79 8.29 5.16
C LEU A 2 -7.03 8.83 3.96
N ARG A 3 -7.54 8.62 2.74
CA ARG A 3 -6.92 9.15 1.51
C ARG A 3 -7.47 10.53 1.21
N VAL A 4 -6.61 11.52 0.99
CA VAL A 4 -7.08 12.88 0.68
C VAL A 4 -7.44 13.01 -0.79
N ARG A 5 -8.60 13.60 -1.07
CA ARG A 5 -9.08 13.88 -2.43
C ARG A 5 -8.22 14.96 -3.09
N GLY A 6 -8.01 14.84 -4.40
CA GLY A 6 -7.30 15.86 -5.18
C GLY A 6 -5.78 15.80 -5.07
N LYS A 7 -5.24 14.80 -4.37
CA LYS A 7 -3.79 14.55 -4.29
C LYS A 7 -3.39 13.25 -4.99
N ASN A 8 -2.10 13.15 -5.30
CA ASN A 8 -1.52 11.98 -5.97
C ASN A 8 -1.35 10.79 -5.00
N ASN A 9 -2.46 10.13 -4.66
CA ASN A 9 -2.50 8.95 -3.80
C ASN A 9 -1.81 9.15 -2.44
N LEU A 10 -2.18 10.23 -1.74
CA LEU A 10 -1.68 10.55 -0.41
C LEU A 10 -2.70 10.21 0.67
N CYS A 11 -2.20 9.62 1.76
CA CYS A 11 -2.97 9.19 2.92
C CYS A 11 -2.43 9.84 4.19
N ALA A 12 -3.33 10.14 5.13
CA ALA A 12 -2.94 10.59 6.47
C ALA A 12 -2.07 9.54 7.16
N ASP A 13 -0.91 9.97 7.65
CA ASP A 13 0.11 9.22 8.38
C ASP A 13 0.37 9.92 9.71
N ASP A 14 0.38 9.18 10.82
CA ASP A 14 0.62 9.77 12.15
C ASP A 14 2.09 10.19 12.41
N GLY A 15 2.99 10.00 11.46
CA GLY A 15 4.39 10.42 11.55
C GLY A 15 5.23 9.60 12.54
N GLY A 16 4.68 8.51 13.11
CA GLY A 16 5.42 7.50 13.86
C GLY A 16 5.69 7.80 15.34
N GLY A 17 5.34 8.99 15.85
CA GLY A 17 5.48 9.33 17.27
C GLY A 17 4.67 8.39 18.18
N ARG A 18 5.23 7.96 19.33
CA ARG A 18 4.61 6.93 20.19
C ARG A 18 4.14 7.42 21.56
N SER A 19 4.42 8.66 21.92
CA SER A 19 3.95 9.29 23.16
C SER A 19 2.90 10.35 22.86
N ASN A 20 2.10 10.67 23.87
CA ASN A 20 1.07 11.71 23.80
C ASN A 20 1.63 13.00 23.20
N GLY A 21 1.02 13.45 22.10
CA GLY A 21 1.39 14.70 21.41
C GLY A 21 2.68 14.65 20.59
N ALA A 22 3.37 13.51 20.51
CA ALA A 22 4.65 13.42 19.79
C ALA A 22 4.52 13.14 18.29
N THR A 23 3.36 12.65 17.85
CA THR A 23 3.05 12.46 16.42
C THR A 23 2.97 13.78 15.69
N LYS A 24 3.35 13.75 14.42
CA LYS A 24 3.16 14.85 13.49
C LYS A 24 2.36 14.29 12.33
N PHE A 25 1.05 14.52 12.35
CA PHE A 25 0.21 14.09 11.24
C PHE A 25 0.65 14.81 9.97
N VAL A 26 0.95 14.00 8.96
CA VAL A 26 1.32 14.42 7.60
C VAL A 26 0.68 13.46 6.61
N ASP A 27 0.80 13.77 5.34
CA ASP A 27 0.41 12.93 4.22
C ASP A 27 1.64 12.17 3.77
N MET A 28 1.48 10.89 3.55
CA MET A 28 2.47 10.05 2.87
C MET A 28 1.80 9.33 1.72
N THR A 29 2.58 8.85 0.75
CA THR A 29 2.05 7.94 -0.27
C THR A 29 1.28 6.82 0.42
N CYS A 30 0.03 6.58 -0.01
CA CYS A 30 -0.80 5.53 0.56
C CYS A 30 -0.09 4.17 0.41
N ASP A 31 0.27 3.57 1.55
CA ASP A 31 0.93 2.28 1.64
C ASP A 31 0.09 1.36 2.54
N PRO A 32 -0.51 0.28 1.99
CA PRO A 32 -1.32 -0.64 2.78
C PRO A 32 -0.52 -1.40 3.84
N ASN A 33 0.81 -1.40 3.76
CA ASN A 33 1.69 -2.02 4.74
C ASN A 33 2.23 -1.02 5.79
N SER A 34 1.99 0.29 5.63
CA SER A 34 2.38 1.29 6.62
C SER A 34 1.38 1.30 7.78
N PRO A 35 1.75 0.81 8.97
CA PRO A 35 0.81 0.73 10.09
C PRO A 35 0.49 2.12 10.67
N ASN A 36 1.24 3.16 10.29
CA ASN A 36 1.00 4.56 10.68
C ASN A 36 -0.11 5.24 9.87
N GLN A 37 -0.57 4.62 8.77
CA GLN A 37 -1.65 5.13 7.91
C GLN A 37 -2.99 4.42 8.17
N ILE A 38 -2.99 3.45 9.09
CA ILE A 38 -4.10 2.55 9.33
C ILE A 38 -4.71 2.87 10.69
N PHE A 39 -5.99 3.18 10.66
CA PHE A 39 -6.79 3.50 11.83
C PHE A 39 -8.07 2.67 11.82
N THR A 40 -8.48 2.18 12.98
CA THR A 40 -9.85 1.69 13.16
C THR A 40 -10.74 2.84 13.59
N TYR A 41 -12.02 2.79 13.21
CA TYR A 41 -13.01 3.78 13.63
C TYR A 41 -14.02 3.12 14.55
N ASP A 42 -14.22 3.71 15.73
CA ASP A 42 -15.21 3.28 16.71
C ASP A 42 -16.44 4.18 16.62
N MET A 43 -17.54 3.64 16.09
CA MET A 43 -18.77 4.42 15.90
C MET A 43 -19.45 4.81 17.21
N GLN A 44 -19.19 4.11 18.32
CA GLN A 44 -19.82 4.43 19.61
C GLN A 44 -19.14 5.62 20.28
N THR A 45 -17.83 5.77 20.08
CA THR A 45 -17.03 6.84 20.69
C THR A 45 -16.60 7.92 19.71
N HIS A 46 -16.89 7.76 18.42
CA HIS A 46 -16.45 8.64 17.33
C HIS A 46 -14.93 8.77 17.21
N GLN A 47 -14.17 7.79 17.70
CA GLN A 47 -12.71 7.85 17.74
C GLN A 47 -12.09 7.07 16.58
N PHE A 48 -11.07 7.67 15.95
CA PHE A 48 -10.12 6.94 15.14
C PHE A 48 -8.94 6.48 16.01
N LYS A 49 -8.70 5.17 16.06
CA LYS A 49 -7.68 4.53 16.90
C LYS A 49 -6.53 4.03 16.02
N SER A 50 -5.29 4.32 16.40
CA SER A 50 -4.12 3.80 15.70
C SER A 50 -4.06 2.27 15.84
N VAL A 51 -3.88 1.55 14.73
CA VAL A 51 -3.68 0.08 14.82
C VAL A 51 -2.28 -0.29 15.32
N ASN A 52 -1.31 0.60 15.13
CA ASN A 52 0.10 0.40 15.48
C ASN A 52 0.43 0.84 16.91
N LYS A 53 -0.39 1.72 17.48
CA LYS A 53 -0.17 2.35 18.78
C LYS A 53 -1.41 2.16 19.65
N PRO A 54 -1.63 0.95 20.19
CA PRO A 54 -2.82 0.64 20.97
C PRO A 54 -2.99 1.64 22.13
N GLY A 55 -4.21 2.14 22.30
CA GLY A 55 -4.52 3.15 23.30
C GLY A 55 -4.30 4.60 22.86
N LEU A 56 -3.81 4.84 21.63
CA LEU A 56 -3.72 6.19 21.07
C LEU A 56 -4.78 6.44 19.99
N CYS A 57 -5.43 7.61 20.10
CA CYS A 57 -6.52 8.09 19.26
C CYS A 57 -6.14 9.39 18.56
N MET A 58 -6.67 9.64 17.36
CA MET A 58 -6.62 10.96 16.75
C MET A 58 -7.25 11.99 17.69
N ASP A 59 -6.56 13.11 17.88
CA ASP A 59 -6.95 14.23 18.72
C ASP A 59 -6.68 15.52 17.95
N ASP A 60 -7.64 16.43 17.90
CA ASP A 60 -7.50 17.72 17.20
C ASP A 60 -6.62 18.74 17.94
N GLY A 61 -6.17 18.42 19.15
CA GLY A 61 -5.30 19.23 19.98
C GLY A 61 -6.00 20.27 20.84
N GLY A 62 -7.34 20.33 20.82
CA GLY A 62 -8.13 21.11 21.77
C GLY A 62 -8.49 22.54 21.34
N GLY A 63 -8.07 22.99 20.16
CA GLY A 63 -8.43 24.29 19.62
C GLY A 63 -9.92 24.40 19.29
N TRP A 64 -10.48 25.59 19.44
CA TRP A 64 -11.88 25.92 19.12
C TRP A 64 -12.01 26.81 17.88
N ASN A 65 -10.89 27.29 17.35
CA ASN A 65 -10.83 28.12 16.16
C ASN A 65 -10.03 27.41 15.04
N ALA A 66 -10.26 27.86 13.81
CA ALA A 66 -9.56 27.34 12.64
C ALA A 66 -8.04 27.53 12.77
N GLY A 67 -7.29 26.45 12.61
CA GLY A 67 -5.82 26.41 12.66
C GLY A 67 -5.20 26.67 14.03
N GLU A 68 -6.00 26.66 15.11
CA GLU A 68 -5.51 27.01 16.44
C GLU A 68 -4.53 25.96 16.99
N THR A 69 -4.85 24.68 16.79
CA THR A 69 -4.04 23.55 17.27
C THR A 69 -3.77 22.57 16.15
N ALA A 70 -2.61 21.92 16.23
CA ALA A 70 -2.26 20.83 15.32
C ALA A 70 -2.78 19.51 15.88
N ALA A 71 -3.30 18.68 14.99
CA ALA A 71 -3.73 17.34 15.32
C ALA A 71 -2.55 16.45 15.67
N HIS A 72 -2.80 15.51 16.58
CA HIS A 72 -1.82 14.55 17.06
C HIS A 72 -2.54 13.30 17.59
N LEU A 73 -1.76 12.29 17.98
CA LEU A 73 -2.25 11.16 18.73
C LEU A 73 -2.14 11.45 20.22
N TRP A 74 -3.21 11.16 20.93
CA TRP A 74 -3.29 11.25 22.38
C TRP A 74 -3.90 9.98 22.96
N GLU A 75 -3.72 9.76 24.26
CA GLU A 75 -4.36 8.66 24.96
C GLU A 75 -5.87 8.70 24.73
N CYS A 76 -6.43 7.57 24.30
CA CYS A 76 -7.84 7.44 24.01
C CYS A 76 -8.68 7.64 25.28
N ASP A 77 -9.55 8.65 25.25
CA ASP A 77 -10.58 8.87 26.27
C ASP A 77 -11.92 9.10 25.56
N PRO A 78 -12.92 8.21 25.70
CA PRO A 78 -14.20 8.37 25.03
C PRO A 78 -14.95 9.65 25.44
N ASN A 79 -14.60 10.27 26.58
CA ASN A 79 -15.18 11.53 27.03
C ASN A 79 -14.41 12.77 26.55
N ASN A 80 -13.22 12.59 25.95
CA ASN A 80 -12.45 13.69 25.39
C ASN A 80 -13.02 14.07 24.02
N GLN A 81 -13.74 15.19 23.99
CA GLN A 81 -14.44 15.67 22.80
C GLN A 81 -13.49 16.07 21.66
N ASN A 82 -12.20 16.30 21.95
CA ASN A 82 -11.18 16.59 20.94
C ASN A 82 -10.84 15.36 20.07
N GLN A 83 -11.29 14.17 20.48
CA GLN A 83 -11.05 12.90 19.79
C GLN A 83 -12.25 12.42 18.99
N TRP A 84 -13.31 13.21 18.94
CA TRP A 84 -14.53 12.87 18.22
C TRP A 84 -14.47 13.39 16.80
N PHE A 85 -14.56 12.47 15.84
CA PHE A 85 -14.61 12.77 14.43
C PHE A 85 -15.78 12.02 13.80
N THR A 86 -16.67 12.75 13.14
CA THR A 86 -17.79 12.19 12.38
C THR A 86 -17.62 12.54 10.91
N LEU A 87 -17.86 11.56 10.03
CA LEU A 87 -17.82 11.77 8.59
C LEU A 87 -19.18 12.26 8.11
N ASP A 88 -19.20 13.38 7.39
CA ASP A 88 -20.43 13.89 6.78
C ASP A 88 -20.70 13.28 5.39
N LYS A 89 -21.82 13.67 4.78
CA LYS A 89 -22.23 13.23 3.43
C LYS A 89 -21.29 13.69 2.31
N ASN A 90 -20.44 14.68 2.57
CA ASN A 90 -19.47 15.24 1.64
C ASN A 90 -18.07 14.64 1.84
N ASN A 91 -17.95 13.59 2.66
CA ASN A 91 -16.68 12.95 3.04
C ASN A 91 -15.72 13.89 3.79
N MET A 92 -16.26 14.82 4.59
CA MET A 92 -15.46 15.67 5.46
C MET A 92 -15.53 15.15 6.89
N LEU A 93 -14.38 15.01 7.54
CA LEU A 93 -14.30 14.64 8.96
C LEU A 93 -14.51 15.89 9.81
N ARG A 94 -15.49 15.85 10.72
CA ARG A 94 -15.89 16.98 11.56
C ARG A 94 -15.80 16.62 13.02
N ASN A 95 -15.41 17.59 13.85
CA ASN A 95 -15.65 17.47 15.28
C ASN A 95 -17.11 17.86 15.59
N PRO A 96 -17.96 16.95 16.09
CA PRO A 96 -19.39 17.21 16.27
C PRO A 96 -19.71 18.28 17.33
N VAL A 97 -18.78 18.61 18.22
CA VAL A 97 -18.97 19.67 19.23
C VAL A 97 -18.32 21.00 18.86
N LYS A 98 -17.56 21.07 17.76
CA LYS A 98 -16.90 22.29 17.29
C LYS A 98 -17.56 22.76 15.98
N PRO A 99 -18.50 23.72 16.04
CA PRO A 99 -19.28 24.12 14.87
C PRO A 99 -18.40 24.58 13.72
N ASN A 100 -18.72 24.12 12.51
CA ASN A 100 -18.05 24.51 11.27
C ASN A 100 -16.53 24.23 11.23
N LEU A 101 -16.03 23.26 12.00
CA LEU A 101 -14.64 22.83 11.96
C LEU A 101 -14.48 21.42 11.36
N CYS A 102 -13.64 21.34 10.33
CA CYS A 102 -13.34 20.14 9.56
C CYS A 102 -11.85 19.81 9.65
N PHE A 103 -11.53 18.53 9.69
CA PHE A 103 -10.15 18.05 9.58
C PHE A 103 -9.59 18.47 8.22
N ASP A 104 -8.40 19.06 8.23
CA ASP A 104 -7.79 19.69 7.05
C ASP A 104 -6.29 19.39 7.08
N ASP A 105 -5.72 19.00 5.93
CA ASP A 105 -4.30 18.65 5.81
C ASP A 105 -3.37 19.85 5.54
N GLY A 106 -3.90 21.07 5.41
CA GLY A 106 -3.11 22.28 5.21
C GLY A 106 -2.57 22.49 3.79
N GLY A 107 -2.89 21.62 2.83
CA GLY A 107 -2.71 21.84 1.39
C GLY A 107 -1.37 21.41 0.79
N GLY A 108 -0.50 20.73 1.54
CA GLY A 108 0.71 20.12 0.99
C GLY A 108 0.38 19.12 -0.13
N MET A 109 1.19 19.09 -1.19
CA MET A 109 0.92 18.25 -2.38
C MET A 109 1.90 17.09 -2.53
N ASN A 110 3.02 17.12 -1.81
CA ASN A 110 4.00 16.04 -1.79
C ASN A 110 4.05 15.37 -0.40
N PRO A 111 4.55 14.12 -0.31
CA PRO A 111 4.71 13.43 0.96
C PRO A 111 5.49 14.27 1.99
N GLY A 112 4.96 14.37 3.21
CA GLY A 112 5.56 15.06 4.34
C GLY A 112 5.40 16.58 4.35
N GLU A 113 4.71 17.18 3.36
CA GLU A 113 4.53 18.64 3.28
C GLU A 113 3.25 19.16 3.96
N THR A 114 2.31 18.27 4.28
CA THR A 114 1.05 18.65 4.94
C THR A 114 1.23 18.83 6.45
N ARG A 115 0.24 19.47 7.06
CA ARG A 115 0.10 19.55 8.51
C ARG A 115 -1.37 19.56 8.85
N TYR A 116 -1.77 18.67 9.75
CA TYR A 116 -3.17 18.54 10.11
C TYR A 116 -3.60 19.46 11.25
N TRP A 117 -4.80 20.02 11.09
CA TRP A 117 -5.53 20.81 12.08
C TRP A 117 -7.03 20.73 11.80
N LEU A 118 -7.82 21.44 12.60
CA LEU A 118 -9.18 21.79 12.20
C LEU A 118 -9.19 23.13 11.48
N TRP A 119 -9.94 23.23 10.39
CA TRP A 119 -10.15 24.47 9.64
C TRP A 119 -11.63 24.72 9.42
N SER A 120 -11.98 25.96 9.04
CA SER A 120 -13.36 26.27 8.64
C SER A 120 -13.78 25.37 7.48
N CYS A 121 -14.90 24.67 7.65
CA CYS A 121 -15.40 23.76 6.63
C CYS A 121 -15.78 24.49 5.35
N ASP A 122 -15.32 23.98 4.22
CA ASP A 122 -15.63 24.46 2.88
C ASP A 122 -15.74 23.28 1.91
N ASP A 123 -16.93 23.05 1.36
CA ASP A 123 -17.21 21.96 0.41
C ASP A 123 -16.40 22.07 -0.90
N SER A 124 -15.79 23.21 -1.16
CA SER A 124 -14.90 23.44 -2.31
C SER A 124 -13.42 23.23 -2.00
N ASN A 125 -13.05 23.05 -0.73
CA ASN A 125 -11.67 22.87 -0.31
C ASN A 125 -11.26 21.38 -0.33
N PRO A 126 -10.49 20.92 -1.33
CA PRO A 126 -10.13 19.50 -1.48
C PRO A 126 -9.36 18.94 -0.27
N ASN A 127 -8.66 19.78 0.50
CA ASN A 127 -7.85 19.40 1.66
C ASN A 127 -8.67 18.88 2.84
N GLN A 128 -10.01 19.01 2.77
CA GLN A 128 -10.95 18.59 3.82
C GLN A 128 -11.76 17.35 3.43
N HIS A 129 -11.51 16.78 2.24
CA HIS A 129 -12.27 15.63 1.73
C HIS A 129 -11.43 14.36 1.79
N PHE A 130 -11.91 13.39 2.57
CA PHE A 130 -11.23 12.13 2.82
C PHE A 130 -12.02 10.95 2.28
N GLU A 131 -11.38 10.14 1.44
CA GLU A 131 -11.90 8.84 1.08
C GLU A 131 -11.47 7.82 2.13
N ILE A 132 -12.45 7.15 2.75
CA ILE A 132 -12.20 6.05 3.67
C ILE A 132 -11.96 4.78 2.86
N ILE A 133 -10.70 4.37 2.78
CA ILE A 133 -10.29 3.17 2.03
C ILE A 133 -9.79 2.07 2.95
N ALA A 134 -10.11 0.82 2.61
CA ALA A 134 -9.55 -0.34 3.27
C ALA A 134 -8.11 -0.58 2.76
N PRO A 135 -7.13 -0.97 3.60
CA PRO A 135 -5.79 -1.29 3.12
C PRO A 135 -5.79 -2.34 2.00
N SER A 136 -6.66 -3.35 2.08
CA SER A 136 -6.82 -4.39 1.06
C SER A 136 -7.39 -3.91 -0.28
N SER A 137 -7.95 -2.69 -0.33
CA SER A 137 -8.48 -2.09 -1.56
C SER A 137 -7.43 -1.31 -2.35
N LEU A 138 -6.28 -1.02 -1.74
CA LEU A 138 -5.14 -0.49 -2.48
C LEU A 138 -4.50 -1.62 -3.27
N PRO A 139 -4.07 -1.37 -4.52
CA PRO A 139 -3.23 -2.33 -5.21
C PRO A 139 -2.05 -2.64 -4.31
N ALA A 140 -1.79 -3.93 -4.06
CA ALA A 140 -0.52 -4.33 -3.44
C ALA A 140 0.60 -3.63 -4.21
N PRO A 141 1.65 -3.10 -3.54
CA PRO A 141 2.81 -2.60 -4.24
C PRO A 141 3.23 -3.68 -5.23
N GLN A 142 3.00 -3.45 -6.52
CA GLN A 142 3.52 -4.34 -7.52
C GLN A 142 5.03 -4.16 -7.40
N PRO A 143 5.81 -5.22 -7.10
CA PRO A 143 7.25 -5.10 -7.14
C PRO A 143 7.57 -4.51 -8.50
N ASP A 144 8.30 -3.38 -8.53
CA ASP A 144 8.68 -2.76 -9.79
C ASP A 144 9.40 -3.85 -10.58
N THR A 145 8.77 -4.30 -11.67
CA THR A 145 9.26 -5.44 -12.44
C THR A 145 10.67 -5.16 -12.95
N ASN A 146 11.05 -3.89 -13.11
CA ASN A 146 12.39 -3.50 -13.50
C ASN A 146 13.40 -3.69 -12.35
N ASP A 147 13.05 -3.37 -11.11
CA ASP A 147 13.90 -3.61 -9.94
C ASP A 147 14.05 -5.12 -9.69
N LEU A 148 12.94 -5.86 -9.80
CA LEU A 148 12.96 -7.32 -9.64
C LEU A 148 13.82 -8.02 -10.71
N LEU A 149 13.67 -7.64 -11.98
CA LEU A 149 14.45 -8.22 -13.09
C LEU A 149 15.91 -7.75 -13.09
N SER A 150 16.21 -6.54 -12.59
CA SER A 150 17.59 -6.02 -12.52
C SER A 150 18.35 -6.46 -11.26
N SER A 151 17.65 -6.89 -10.21
CA SER A 151 18.26 -7.40 -8.96
C SER A 151 19.06 -8.69 -9.15
N GLY A 152 18.81 -9.45 -10.22
CA GLY A 152 19.36 -10.79 -10.43
C GLY A 152 18.87 -11.82 -9.41
N GLN A 153 17.87 -11.48 -8.59
CA GLN A 153 17.30 -12.40 -7.61
C GLN A 153 16.56 -13.57 -8.28
N PRO A 154 16.55 -14.75 -7.64
CA PRO A 154 15.72 -15.86 -8.07
C PRO A 154 14.23 -15.50 -8.01
N VAL A 155 13.52 -15.78 -9.08
CA VAL A 155 12.08 -15.51 -9.25
C VAL A 155 11.36 -16.79 -9.68
N MET A 156 10.06 -16.84 -9.39
CA MET A 156 9.12 -17.78 -9.96
C MET A 156 8.23 -17.08 -10.98
N LEU A 157 7.84 -17.79 -12.04
CA LEU A 157 7.00 -17.26 -13.11
C LEU A 157 5.59 -17.83 -12.98
N ARG A 158 4.66 -17.03 -12.45
CA ARG A 158 3.26 -17.42 -12.31
C ARG A 158 2.53 -17.29 -13.65
N VAL A 159 1.72 -18.28 -13.99
CA VAL A 159 0.92 -18.28 -15.22
C VAL A 159 -0.36 -17.48 -14.99
N ARG A 160 -0.56 -16.41 -15.77
CA ARG A 160 -1.78 -15.60 -15.66
C ARG A 160 -3.01 -16.41 -16.05
N GLY A 161 -4.15 -16.11 -15.42
CA GLY A 161 -5.42 -16.78 -15.72
C GLY A 161 -5.52 -18.24 -15.24
N LYS A 162 -4.49 -18.78 -14.57
CA LYS A 162 -4.51 -20.14 -14.01
C LYS A 162 -4.39 -20.12 -12.48
N ASN A 163 -5.08 -21.05 -11.83
CA ASN A 163 -5.14 -21.16 -10.37
C ASN A 163 -3.79 -21.60 -9.80
N SER A 164 -2.96 -20.62 -9.45
CA SER A 164 -1.70 -20.80 -8.70
C SER A 164 -0.73 -21.79 -9.34
N LEU A 165 -0.65 -21.76 -10.68
CA LEU A 165 0.34 -22.51 -11.43
C LEU A 165 1.53 -21.63 -11.80
N CYS A 166 2.71 -22.22 -11.77
CA CYS A 166 3.99 -21.64 -12.12
C CYS A 166 4.66 -22.45 -13.22
N ALA A 167 5.49 -21.79 -14.03
CA ALA A 167 6.31 -22.46 -15.04
C ALA A 167 7.34 -23.37 -14.36
N ASP A 168 7.35 -24.65 -14.74
CA ASP A 168 8.33 -25.65 -14.32
C ASP A 168 9.07 -26.15 -15.55
N ASP A 169 10.40 -26.16 -15.52
CA ASP A 169 11.22 -26.54 -16.68
C ASP A 169 11.25 -28.06 -16.98
N GLY A 170 10.54 -28.87 -16.17
CA GLY A 170 10.38 -30.30 -16.36
C GLY A 170 11.63 -31.13 -16.02
N GLY A 171 12.69 -30.50 -15.48
CA GLY A 171 13.85 -31.22 -14.93
C GLY A 171 14.91 -31.69 -15.93
N GLY A 172 14.71 -31.51 -17.24
CA GLY A 172 15.70 -31.86 -18.26
C GLY A 172 17.05 -31.14 -18.07
N ARG A 173 18.18 -31.82 -18.28
CA ARG A 173 19.54 -31.32 -17.99
C ARG A 173 20.43 -31.13 -19.23
N SER A 174 19.87 -31.27 -20.43
CA SER A 174 20.56 -31.06 -21.69
C SER A 174 19.72 -30.22 -22.65
N ASN A 175 20.35 -29.66 -23.68
CA ASN A 175 19.67 -28.87 -24.71
C ASN A 175 18.52 -29.68 -25.33
N GLY A 176 17.31 -29.10 -25.32
CA GLY A 176 16.11 -29.73 -25.87
C GLY A 176 15.50 -30.85 -25.01
N ALA A 177 16.07 -31.16 -23.84
CA ALA A 177 15.52 -32.17 -22.93
C ALA A 177 14.54 -31.60 -21.89
N THR A 178 14.46 -30.27 -21.76
CA THR A 178 13.45 -29.61 -20.91
C THR A 178 12.09 -29.61 -21.61
N LYS A 179 11.03 -29.81 -20.83
CA LYS A 179 9.65 -29.69 -21.28
C LYS A 179 8.95 -28.81 -20.27
N PHE A 180 8.71 -27.56 -20.66
CA PHE A 180 8.01 -26.64 -19.78
C PHE A 180 6.58 -27.13 -19.54
N VAL A 181 6.22 -27.22 -18.26
CA VAL A 181 4.91 -27.63 -17.81
C VAL A 181 4.42 -26.67 -16.72
N ASP A 182 3.12 -26.44 -16.67
CA ASP A 182 2.52 -25.65 -15.62
C ASP A 182 2.29 -26.53 -14.39
N MET A 183 2.94 -26.23 -13.29
CA MET A 183 2.85 -26.99 -12.03
C MET A 183 2.38 -26.08 -10.90
N THR A 184 1.82 -26.65 -9.83
CA THR A 184 1.54 -25.87 -8.61
C THR A 184 2.81 -25.15 -8.16
N CYS A 185 2.68 -23.85 -7.87
CA CYS A 185 3.79 -23.04 -7.43
C CYS A 185 4.42 -23.60 -6.13
N ASP A 186 5.70 -23.98 -6.19
CA ASP A 186 6.50 -24.48 -5.08
C ASP A 186 7.86 -23.76 -5.03
N PRO A 187 8.12 -22.89 -4.03
CA PRO A 187 9.37 -22.13 -3.90
C PRO A 187 10.60 -22.99 -3.55
N ASN A 188 10.38 -24.28 -3.26
CA ASN A 188 11.45 -25.26 -3.05
C ASN A 188 11.70 -26.12 -4.28
N SER A 189 10.86 -26.05 -5.32
CA SER A 189 11.09 -26.77 -6.57
C SER A 189 12.23 -26.10 -7.34
N PRO A 190 13.39 -26.76 -7.54
CA PRO A 190 14.50 -26.18 -8.28
C PRO A 190 14.21 -25.99 -9.77
N ASN A 191 13.11 -26.57 -10.29
CA ASN A 191 12.69 -26.44 -11.68
C ASN A 191 11.77 -25.24 -11.93
N GLN A 192 11.27 -24.58 -10.87
CA GLN A 192 10.37 -23.42 -10.95
C GLN A 192 11.08 -22.09 -10.68
N ILE A 193 12.38 -22.14 -10.39
CA ILE A 193 13.17 -20.98 -9.98
C ILE A 193 14.09 -20.55 -11.12
N PHE A 194 13.95 -19.29 -11.52
CA PHE A 194 14.68 -18.69 -12.62
C PHE A 194 15.39 -17.42 -12.18
N THR A 195 16.44 -17.04 -12.88
CA THR A 195 17.03 -15.69 -12.83
C THR A 195 16.88 -15.01 -14.17
N TYR A 196 16.84 -13.69 -14.20
CA TYR A 196 16.81 -12.90 -15.43
C TYR A 196 18.17 -12.24 -15.67
N ASP A 197 18.69 -12.37 -16.89
CA ASP A 197 19.89 -11.68 -17.33
C ASP A 197 19.50 -10.45 -18.14
N MET A 198 19.77 -9.25 -17.59
CA MET A 198 19.48 -7.97 -18.22
C MET A 198 20.32 -7.69 -19.47
N GLN A 199 21.50 -8.32 -19.61
CA GLN A 199 22.37 -8.10 -20.78
C GLN A 199 21.90 -8.94 -21.97
N THR A 200 21.43 -10.16 -21.71
CA THR A 200 20.97 -11.08 -22.77
C THR A 200 19.46 -11.12 -22.94
N HIS A 201 18.71 -10.47 -22.05
CA HIS A 201 17.25 -10.49 -21.96
C HIS A 201 16.65 -11.90 -21.85
N GLN A 202 17.31 -12.79 -21.12
CA GLN A 202 16.93 -14.21 -21.03
C GLN A 202 16.73 -14.65 -19.60
N PHE A 203 15.74 -15.53 -19.41
CA PHE A 203 15.61 -16.31 -18.17
C PHE A 203 16.57 -17.50 -18.19
N LYS A 204 17.16 -17.79 -17.03
CA LYS A 204 18.05 -18.94 -16.79
C LYS A 204 17.49 -19.76 -15.64
N SER A 205 17.54 -21.08 -15.75
CA SER A 205 17.20 -21.97 -14.63
C SER A 205 18.29 -21.86 -13.56
N VAL A 206 17.91 -21.60 -12.30
CA VAL A 206 18.89 -21.47 -11.20
C VAL A 206 19.66 -22.76 -10.98
N ASN A 207 19.00 -23.90 -11.17
CA ASN A 207 19.61 -25.22 -11.00
C ASN A 207 20.44 -25.67 -12.22
N LYS A 208 20.34 -24.94 -13.35
CA LYS A 208 20.96 -25.32 -14.62
C LYS A 208 21.49 -24.06 -15.32
N PRO A 209 22.54 -23.41 -14.78
CA PRO A 209 22.99 -22.10 -15.25
C PRO A 209 23.49 -22.09 -16.70
N GLY A 210 23.79 -23.26 -17.28
CA GLY A 210 24.14 -23.41 -18.69
C GLY A 210 22.95 -23.58 -19.65
N LEU A 211 21.71 -23.65 -19.15
CA LEU A 211 20.50 -23.79 -19.96
C LEU A 211 19.66 -22.50 -19.91
N LEU A 212 19.36 -21.98 -21.08
CA LEU A 212 18.54 -20.78 -21.27
C LEU A 212 17.10 -21.18 -21.58
N VAL A 213 16.15 -20.37 -21.11
CA VAL A 213 14.76 -20.48 -21.55
C VAL A 213 14.66 -19.91 -22.96
N HIS A 214 14.20 -20.71 -23.92
CA HIS A 214 14.01 -20.30 -25.31
C HIS A 214 12.59 -20.61 -25.76
N SER A 215 11.98 -19.73 -26.55
CA SER A 215 10.73 -20.01 -27.23
C SER A 215 10.99 -21.00 -28.36
N GLY A 216 10.54 -22.25 -28.25
CA GLY A 216 10.58 -23.19 -29.36
C GLY A 216 9.72 -22.67 -30.52
N GLN A 217 10.27 -22.63 -31.74
CA GLN A 217 9.43 -22.53 -32.94
C GLN A 217 8.76 -23.88 -33.19
N GLU A 218 7.63 -24.12 -32.54
CA GLU A 218 6.65 -25.10 -33.03
C GLU A 218 5.37 -24.35 -33.42
N GLN A 219 4.88 -24.67 -34.62
CA GLN A 219 3.73 -24.04 -35.25
C GLN A 219 2.48 -24.23 -34.36
N HIS A 220 1.73 -23.14 -34.15
CA HIS A 220 0.49 -23.07 -33.37
C HIS A 220 0.60 -23.23 -31.84
N ALA A 221 1.16 -22.24 -31.15
CA ALA A 221 0.68 -21.82 -29.83
C ALA A 221 1.04 -20.34 -29.60
N SER A 222 0.17 -19.62 -28.91
CA SER A 222 0.20 -18.20 -28.61
C SER A 222 1.54 -17.66 -28.08
N GLN A 223 1.84 -16.42 -28.46
CA GLN A 223 2.98 -15.61 -28.00
C GLN A 223 3.15 -15.61 -26.47
N PRO A 224 4.37 -15.51 -25.91
CA PRO A 224 4.59 -15.47 -24.47
C PRO A 224 4.31 -14.05 -23.95
N SER A 225 3.04 -13.71 -23.73
CA SER A 225 2.62 -12.43 -23.13
C SER A 225 1.91 -12.58 -21.77
N GLU A 226 1.91 -13.76 -21.13
CA GLU A 226 0.97 -14.03 -20.03
C GLU A 226 1.61 -14.65 -18.76
N ALA A 227 2.80 -14.19 -18.37
CA ALA A 227 3.38 -14.51 -17.06
C ALA A 227 3.42 -13.28 -16.14
N GLU A 228 3.23 -13.50 -14.84
CA GLU A 228 3.48 -12.54 -13.75
C GLU A 228 4.68 -13.00 -12.93
N LEU A 229 5.54 -12.06 -12.53
CA LEU A 229 6.71 -12.34 -11.71
C LEU A 229 6.33 -12.47 -10.23
N MET A 230 6.82 -13.53 -9.58
CA MET A 230 6.76 -13.70 -8.13
C MET A 230 8.18 -13.77 -7.56
N LEU A 231 8.41 -13.02 -6.48
CA LEU A 231 9.58 -13.20 -5.62
C LEU A 231 9.50 -14.59 -4.95
N ARG A 232 10.67 -15.24 -4.81
CA ARG A 232 10.81 -16.51 -4.09
C ARG A 232 10.58 -16.34 -2.60
#